data_AF-A0A8J8C5P8-F1
#
_entry.id   AF-A0A8J8C5P8-F1
#
_cell.length_a   1.000
_cell.length_b   1.000
_cell.length_c   1.000
_cell.angle_alpha   90.00
_cell.angle_beta   90.00
_cell.angle_gamma   90.00
#
_symmetry.space_group_name_H-M   'P 1'
#
loop_
_entity.id
_entity.type
_entity.pdbx_description
1 polymer ?
#
loop_
_entity_poly.entity_id
_entity_poly.type
_entity_poly.pdbx_seq_one_letter_code
_entity_poly.pdbx_strand_id
1 'polypeptide(L)'
;MPTVTLPADGDLAVSLPDDATTAEAAAISAAIGAHLSDRQRAAAAAAAAAEESADYVDEWKLAGRLARFGKRRRPDGVERGDEWKAAARARY
;
A
#
# COMPACT_ATOMS: atom_id res chain seq x y z
N MET A 1 -1.24 -15.31 35.86
CA MET A 1 -1.44 -14.45 34.66
C MET A 1 -2.62 -14.99 33.87
N PRO A 2 -3.82 -14.41 34.00
CA PRO A 2 -4.97 -14.76 33.18
C PRO A 2 -4.69 -14.50 31.69
N THR A 3 -5.26 -15.33 30.82
CA THR A 3 -5.09 -15.21 29.35
C THR A 3 -6.45 -15.14 28.68
N VAL A 4 -6.61 -14.22 27.74
CA VAL A 4 -7.80 -14.09 26.88
C VAL A 4 -7.39 -14.33 25.44
N THR A 5 -8.19 -15.12 24.72
CA THR A 5 -8.01 -15.36 23.29
C THR A 5 -8.87 -14.38 22.50
N LEU A 6 -8.26 -13.65 21.57
CA LEU A 6 -8.95 -12.72 20.68
C LEU A 6 -9.01 -13.28 19.25
N PRO A 7 -10.17 -13.21 18.58
CA PRO A 7 -10.27 -13.56 17.17
C PRO A 7 -9.68 -12.44 16.31
N ALA A 8 -8.46 -12.64 15.81
CA ALA A 8 -7.84 -11.81 14.76
C ALA A 8 -7.73 -12.65 13.47
N ASP A 9 -6.80 -12.34 12.55
CA ASP A 9 -6.41 -13.25 11.42
C ASP A 9 -5.76 -14.59 11.91
N GLY A 10 -6.12 -15.02 13.12
CA GLY A 10 -5.64 -16.13 13.92
C GLY A 10 -6.07 -15.95 15.39
N ASP A 11 -5.92 -16.98 16.21
CA ASP A 11 -6.14 -16.88 17.66
C ASP A 11 -4.97 -16.17 18.34
N LEU A 12 -5.21 -14.96 18.86
CA LEU A 12 -4.21 -14.19 19.60
C LEU A 12 -4.40 -14.39 21.11
N ALA A 13 -3.42 -15.03 21.75
CA ALA A 13 -3.38 -15.16 23.21
C ALA A 13 -2.79 -13.89 23.85
N VAL A 14 -3.59 -13.18 24.64
CA VAL A 14 -3.18 -11.98 25.38
C VAL A 14 -3.14 -12.30 26.86
N SER A 15 -1.96 -12.15 27.47
CA SER A 15 -1.82 -12.19 28.93
C SER A 15 -2.28 -10.88 29.55
N LEU A 16 -3.09 -10.99 30.58
CA LEU A 16 -3.63 -9.87 31.35
C LEU A 16 -2.99 -9.84 32.75
N PRO A 17 -2.98 -8.65 33.41
CA PRO A 17 -2.62 -8.53 34.81
C PRO A 17 -3.47 -9.44 35.70
N ASP A 18 -2.89 -9.95 36.78
CA ASP A 18 -3.57 -10.86 37.72
C ASP A 18 -4.74 -10.19 38.48
N ASP A 19 -4.70 -8.88 38.61
CA ASP A 19 -5.69 -8.05 39.30
C ASP A 19 -6.71 -7.40 38.35
N ALA A 20 -6.62 -7.66 37.05
CA ALA A 20 -7.54 -7.10 36.07
C ALA A 20 -8.98 -7.58 36.31
N THR A 21 -9.87 -6.63 36.52
CA THR A 21 -11.30 -6.90 36.59
C THR A 21 -11.85 -7.33 35.22
N THR A 22 -13.02 -7.96 35.20
CA THR A 22 -13.69 -8.34 33.94
C THR A 22 -13.93 -7.13 33.03
N ALA A 23 -14.25 -5.96 33.60
CA ALA A 23 -14.44 -4.73 32.84
C ALA A 23 -13.13 -4.23 32.21
N GLU A 24 -12.03 -4.27 32.94
CA GLU A 24 -10.71 -3.89 32.43
C GLU A 24 -10.21 -4.88 31.36
N ALA A 25 -10.41 -6.18 31.57
CA ALA A 25 -10.11 -7.21 30.58
C ALA A 25 -10.90 -6.99 29.27
N ALA A 26 -12.19 -6.64 29.39
CA ALA A 26 -13.04 -6.28 28.24
C ALA A 26 -12.55 -4.99 27.55
N ALA A 27 -12.12 -3.98 28.30
CA ALA A 27 -11.59 -2.74 27.73
C ALA A 27 -10.27 -2.98 26.98
N ILE A 28 -9.36 -3.77 27.54
CA ILE A 28 -8.07 -4.11 26.90
C ILE A 28 -8.31 -4.91 25.62
N SER A 29 -9.13 -5.95 25.67
CA SER A 29 -9.46 -6.75 24.49
C SER A 29 -10.13 -5.93 23.39
N ALA A 30 -11.07 -5.04 23.74
CA ALA A 30 -11.70 -4.14 22.79
C ALA A 30 -10.70 -3.16 22.15
N ALA A 31 -9.79 -2.58 22.94
CA ALA A 31 -8.77 -1.67 22.44
C ALA A 31 -7.81 -2.36 21.45
N ILE A 32 -7.37 -3.58 21.77
CA ILE A 32 -6.52 -4.39 20.88
C ILE A 32 -7.27 -4.73 19.58
N GLY A 33 -8.50 -5.22 19.69
CA GLY A 33 -9.31 -5.59 18.52
C GLY A 33 -9.59 -4.40 17.59
N ALA A 34 -9.89 -3.23 18.18
CA ALA A 34 -10.07 -1.99 17.43
C ALA A 34 -8.78 -1.57 16.70
N HIS A 35 -7.63 -1.63 17.37
CA HIS A 35 -6.34 -1.29 16.75
C HIS A 35 -5.99 -2.23 15.60
N LEU A 36 -6.17 -3.54 15.76
CA LEU A 36 -5.90 -4.52 14.70
C LEU A 36 -6.82 -4.30 13.49
N SER A 37 -8.11 -4.07 13.73
CA SER A 37 -9.08 -3.78 12.68
C SER A 37 -8.74 -2.49 11.92
N ASP A 38 -8.29 -1.45 12.63
CA ASP A 38 -7.85 -0.20 12.02
C ASP A 38 -6.61 -0.40 11.13
N ARG A 39 -5.61 -1.16 11.62
CA ARG A 39 -4.43 -1.49 10.81
C ARG A 39 -4.76 -2.29 9.55
N GLN A 40 -5.69 -3.25 9.64
CA GLN A 40 -6.16 -4.00 8.49
C GLN A 40 -6.83 -3.09 7.45
N ARG A 41 -7.70 -2.16 7.89
CA ARG A 41 -8.32 -1.17 6.99
C ARG A 41 -7.29 -0.26 6.34
N ALA A 42 -6.31 0.23 7.10
CA ALA A 42 -5.23 1.05 6.56
C ALA A 42 -4.39 0.29 5.52
N ALA A 43 -4.07 -0.98 5.78
CA ALA A 43 -3.36 -1.83 4.84
C ALA A 43 -4.17 -2.09 3.56
N ALA A 44 -5.48 -2.38 3.69
CA ALA A 44 -6.37 -2.56 2.55
C ALA A 44 -6.49 -1.28 1.70
N ALA A 45 -6.60 -0.12 2.34
CA ALA A 45 -6.62 1.17 1.65
C ALA A 45 -5.30 1.45 0.91
N ALA A 46 -4.15 1.14 1.53
CA ALA A 46 -2.84 1.29 0.89
C ALA A 46 -2.68 0.35 -0.32
N ALA A 47 -3.16 -0.90 -0.22
CA ALA A 47 -3.15 -1.86 -1.32
C ALA A 47 -4.04 -1.40 -2.48
N ALA A 48 -5.24 -0.90 -2.20
CA ALA A 48 -6.13 -0.34 -3.21
C ALA A 48 -5.50 0.89 -3.90
N ALA A 49 -4.84 1.78 -3.15
CA ALA A 49 -4.13 2.93 -3.71
C ALA A 49 -2.92 2.50 -4.57
N ALA A 50 -2.25 1.40 -4.22
CA ALA A 50 -1.14 0.87 -5.01
C ALA A 50 -1.59 0.27 -6.35
N GLU A 51 -2.79 -0.34 -6.42
CA GLU A 51 -3.37 -0.78 -7.70
C GLU A 51 -3.75 0.39 -8.62
N GLU A 52 -4.12 1.54 -8.07
CA GLU A 52 -4.49 2.73 -8.86
C GLU A 52 -3.26 3.53 -9.34
N SER A 53 -2.09 3.38 -8.69
CA SER A 53 -0.87 4.05 -9.14
C SER A 53 -0.28 3.35 -10.36
N ALA A 54 -0.58 3.87 -11.55
CA ALA A 54 0.11 3.47 -12.77
C ALA A 54 1.62 3.73 -12.62
N ASP A 55 2.44 2.70 -12.87
CA ASP A 55 3.88 2.82 -12.79
C ASP A 55 4.40 3.54 -14.03
N TYR A 56 4.89 4.76 -13.87
CA TYR A 56 5.39 5.58 -14.98
C TYR A 56 6.89 5.37 -15.22
N VAL A 57 7.32 5.56 -16.47
CA VAL A 57 8.74 5.57 -16.81
C VAL A 57 9.37 6.92 -16.48
N ASP A 58 10.67 6.89 -16.19
CA ASP A 58 11.45 8.12 -16.07
C ASP A 58 11.47 8.86 -17.43
N GLU A 59 10.80 10.01 -17.45
CA GLU A 59 10.60 10.84 -18.64
C GLU A 59 11.91 11.40 -19.19
N TRP A 60 12.87 11.71 -18.34
CA TRP A 60 14.19 12.21 -18.75
C TRP A 60 15.00 11.10 -19.40
N LYS A 61 14.98 9.91 -18.83
CA LYS A 61 15.62 8.72 -19.39
C LYS A 61 14.98 8.31 -20.71
N LEU A 62 13.65 8.41 -20.84
CA LEU A 62 12.96 8.13 -22.10
C LEU A 62 13.24 9.22 -23.15
N ALA A 63 13.22 10.50 -22.76
CA ALA A 63 13.56 11.62 -23.65
C ALA A 63 14.99 11.49 -24.19
N GLY A 64 15.98 11.15 -23.36
CA GLY A 64 17.35 10.89 -23.82
C GLY A 64 17.41 9.73 -24.83
N ARG A 65 16.65 8.66 -24.62
CA ARG A 65 16.53 7.53 -25.57
C ARG A 65 15.82 7.91 -26.88
N LEU A 66 14.94 8.92 -26.88
CA LEU A 66 14.26 9.41 -28.08
C LEU A 66 15.06 10.49 -28.82
N ALA A 67 15.92 11.24 -28.11
CA ALA A 67 16.80 12.23 -28.69
C ALA A 67 17.76 11.63 -29.73
N ARG A 68 18.23 10.39 -29.53
CA ARG A 68 19.04 9.66 -30.53
C ARG A 68 18.32 9.41 -31.86
N PHE A 69 16.99 9.51 -31.87
CA PHE A 69 16.14 9.41 -33.06
C PHE A 69 15.64 10.78 -33.54
N GLY A 70 16.29 11.87 -33.11
CA GLY A 70 16.00 13.24 -33.54
C GLY A 70 14.78 13.87 -32.86
N LYS A 71 14.22 13.25 -31.81
CA LYS A 71 13.04 13.77 -31.11
C LYS A 71 13.43 14.73 -29.99
N ARG A 72 12.78 15.90 -29.99
CA ARG A 72 13.09 17.00 -29.05
C ARG A 72 12.07 17.19 -27.94
N ARG A 73 10.83 16.71 -28.13
CA ARG A 73 9.74 16.83 -27.13
C ARG A 73 9.88 15.76 -26.06
N ARG A 74 9.86 16.16 -24.77
CA ARG A 74 9.83 15.25 -23.63
C ARG A 74 8.49 14.48 -23.63
N PRO A 75 8.50 13.14 -23.56
CA PRO A 75 7.30 12.36 -23.28
C PRO A 75 6.85 12.61 -21.83
N ASP A 76 5.55 12.69 -21.62
CA ASP A 76 4.93 12.95 -20.32
C ASP A 76 3.90 11.86 -20.03
N GLY A 77 3.81 11.40 -18.78
CA GLY A 77 2.81 10.43 -18.33
C GLY A 77 2.85 9.09 -19.08
N VAL A 78 4.05 8.61 -19.43
CA VAL A 78 4.21 7.34 -20.15
C VAL A 78 4.26 6.18 -19.15
N GLU A 79 3.22 5.37 -19.12
CA GLU A 79 3.19 4.15 -18.31
C GLU A 79 4.28 3.15 -18.73
N ARG A 80 4.80 2.39 -17.77
CA ARG A 80 5.79 1.36 -18.02
C ARG A 80 5.19 0.27 -18.90
N GLY A 81 5.86 -0.02 -20.02
CA GLY A 81 5.35 -0.91 -21.08
C GLY A 81 4.76 -0.18 -22.28
N ASP A 82 4.42 1.11 -22.14
CA ASP A 82 3.83 1.94 -23.19
C ASP A 82 4.86 2.85 -23.90
N GLU A 83 6.16 2.63 -23.69
CA GLU A 83 7.23 3.42 -24.31
C GLU A 83 7.20 3.33 -25.83
N TRP A 84 6.75 2.21 -26.39
CA TRP A 84 6.59 2.03 -27.83
C TRP A 84 5.47 2.91 -28.41
N LYS A 85 4.36 3.12 -27.65
CA LYS A 85 3.29 4.04 -28.04
C LYS A 85 3.80 5.48 -28.00
N ALA A 86 4.56 5.83 -26.97
CA ALA A 86 5.20 7.14 -26.87
C ALA A 86 6.16 7.40 -28.03
N ALA A 87 6.98 6.40 -28.40
CA ALA A 87 7.88 6.48 -29.55
C ALA A 87 7.11 6.62 -30.88
N ALA A 88 5.97 5.93 -31.04
CA ALA A 88 5.12 6.05 -32.21
C ALA A 88 4.48 7.44 -32.34
N ARG A 89 3.94 8.01 -31.25
CA ARG A 89 3.38 9.38 -31.24
C ARG A 89 4.44 10.42 -31.53
N ALA A 90 5.64 10.23 -31.01
CA ALA A 90 6.75 11.12 -31.28
C ALA A 90 7.16 11.13 -32.76
N ARG A 91 6.76 10.14 -33.58
CA ARG A 91 7.07 10.14 -35.03
C ARG A 91 6.38 11.26 -35.80
N TYR A 92 5.24 11.78 -35.33
CA TYR A 92 4.50 12.89 -35.94
C TYR A 92 4.90 14.24 -35.33
#